data_AF-A0A0M1NZS6-F1
#
_entry.id   AF-A0A0M1NZS6-F1
#
_cell.length_a   1.000
_cell.length_b   1.000
_cell.length_c   1.000
_cell.angle_alpha   90.00
_cell.angle_beta   90.00
_cell.angle_gamma   90.00
#
_symmetry.space_group_name_H-M   'P 1'
#
loop_
_entity.id
_entity.type
_entity.pdbx_description
1 polymer ?
#
loop_
_entity_poly.entity_id
_entity_poly.type
_entity_poly.pdbx_seq_one_letter_code
_entity_poly.pdbx_strand_id
1 'polypeptide(L)'
;MKAKFIVSLIAVGIIASALSYASANNASKLPEDPRTEAIAVVERYFSDLQNGNFEDAVSISDNHMYKDEKTTLERTILNNTHNHVEDFEIISVNDTDPRSVKVSVKVEESEIGELPPVTYDVDFKNGKYKLQLRTVIIDMNPSSPTYKEVEYNKNVQQVD
;
A
#
# COMPACT_ATOMS: atom_id res chain seq x y z
N MET A 1 21.09 37.83 1.09
CA MET A 1 19.83 37.44 1.76
C MET A 1 18.89 36.91 0.69
N LYS A 2 18.50 35.63 0.75
CA LYS A 2 17.54 35.06 -0.21
C LYS A 2 16.19 34.94 0.50
N ALA A 3 15.18 35.51 -0.13
CA ALA A 3 13.85 35.72 0.42
C ALA A 3 13.18 34.39 0.79
N LYS A 4 12.54 34.37 1.97
CA LYS A 4 11.57 33.34 2.34
C LYS A 4 10.30 33.61 1.53
N PHE A 5 9.82 32.63 0.80
CA PHE A 5 8.47 32.65 0.25
C PHE A 5 7.66 31.57 0.96
N ILE A 6 6.72 32.02 1.79
CA ILE A 6 5.58 31.23 2.25
C ILE A 6 4.47 31.51 1.24
N VAL A 7 3.90 30.47 0.63
CA VAL A 7 2.67 30.60 -0.15
C VAL A 7 1.65 29.63 0.45
N SER A 8 0.72 30.22 1.20
CA SER A 8 -0.49 29.61 1.73
C SER A 8 -1.60 29.75 0.69
N LEU A 9 -2.40 28.70 0.46
CA LEU A 9 -3.62 28.76 -0.33
C LEU A 9 -4.74 28.04 0.41
N ILE A 10 -5.67 28.83 0.94
CA ILE A 10 -6.95 28.41 1.48
C ILE A 10 -7.91 28.29 0.31
N ALA A 11 -8.53 27.12 0.15
CA ALA A 11 -9.77 26.97 -0.60
C ALA A 11 -10.82 26.36 0.33
N VAL A 12 -11.84 27.16 0.65
CA VAL A 12 -13.04 26.73 1.36
C VAL A 12 -13.98 26.06 0.36
N GLY A 13 -14.34 24.81 0.64
CA GLY A 13 -15.44 24.11 -0.02
C GLY A 13 -16.22 23.30 1.01
N ILE A 14 -17.38 23.81 1.41
CA ILE A 14 -18.40 23.09 2.20
C ILE A 14 -19.18 22.19 1.24
N ILE A 15 -19.37 20.90 1.55
CA ILE A 15 -20.59 20.14 1.20
C ILE A 15 -20.85 19.03 2.25
N ALA A 16 -22.03 19.16 2.87
CA ALA A 16 -22.97 18.18 3.43
C ALA A 16 -22.51 17.20 4.54
N SER A 17 -22.70 17.63 5.79
CA SER A 17 -23.08 16.76 6.90
C SER A 17 -24.54 16.28 6.76
N ALA A 18 -24.76 15.10 6.18
CA ALA A 18 -26.06 14.41 6.26
C ALA A 18 -25.95 12.91 5.95
N LEU A 19 -25.20 12.14 6.76
CA LEU A 19 -25.36 10.68 6.86
C LEU A 19 -25.08 10.24 8.31
N SER A 20 -25.86 10.77 9.24
CA SER A 20 -25.84 10.32 10.63
C SER A 20 -26.67 9.04 10.77
N TYR A 21 -26.10 8.05 11.48
CA TYR A 21 -26.71 6.89 12.14
C TYR A 21 -26.74 5.51 11.46
N ALA A 22 -26.50 5.36 10.15
CA ALA A 22 -26.28 4.02 9.55
C ALA A 22 -24.79 3.63 9.43
N SER A 23 -23.90 4.63 9.42
CA SER A 23 -22.46 4.47 9.15
C SER A 23 -21.69 3.79 10.30
N ALA A 24 -22.08 4.05 11.56
CA ALA A 24 -21.38 3.48 12.72
C ALA A 24 -21.54 1.95 12.85
N ASN A 25 -22.69 1.39 12.44
CA ASN A 25 -22.93 -0.06 12.51
C ASN A 25 -22.24 -0.83 11.37
N ASN A 26 -21.95 -0.17 10.25
CA ASN A 26 -21.28 -0.79 9.11
C ASN A 26 -19.74 -0.68 9.18
N ALA A 27 -19.20 0.30 9.92
CA ALA A 27 -17.75 0.48 10.06
C ALA A 27 -17.04 -0.71 10.72
N SER A 28 -17.76 -1.55 11.45
CA SER A 28 -17.22 -2.75 12.14
C SER A 28 -17.70 -4.08 11.57
N LYS A 29 -18.67 -4.05 10.63
CA LYS A 29 -19.23 -5.26 10.03
C LYS A 29 -18.30 -5.71 8.90
N LEU A 30 -17.78 -6.92 9.02
CA LEU A 30 -17.00 -7.55 7.97
C LEU A 30 -17.86 -7.79 6.71
N PRO A 31 -17.25 -7.78 5.52
CA PRO A 31 -17.96 -8.17 4.30
C PRO A 31 -18.36 -9.65 4.35
N GLU A 32 -19.26 -10.06 3.46
CA GLU A 32 -19.76 -11.44 3.39
C GLU A 32 -18.66 -12.44 3.05
N ASP A 33 -17.71 -12.04 2.20
CA ASP A 33 -16.49 -12.80 1.90
C ASP A 33 -15.23 -11.96 2.20
N PRO A 34 -14.75 -12.00 3.45
CA PRO A 34 -13.53 -11.32 3.89
C PRO A 34 -12.30 -11.64 3.04
N ARG A 35 -12.18 -12.89 2.58
CA ARG A 35 -11.01 -13.38 1.83
C ARG A 35 -10.99 -12.78 0.43
N THR A 36 -12.11 -12.88 -0.29
CA THR A 36 -12.23 -12.37 -1.66
C THR A 36 -12.02 -10.85 -1.71
N GLU A 37 -12.61 -10.11 -0.78
CA GLU A 37 -12.43 -8.66 -0.71
C GLU A 37 -10.98 -8.25 -0.41
N ALA A 38 -10.30 -8.97 0.49
CA ALA A 38 -8.90 -8.71 0.79
C ALA A 38 -7.97 -9.00 -0.40
N ILE A 39 -8.22 -10.09 -1.13
CA ILE A 39 -7.51 -10.42 -2.38
C ILE A 39 -7.72 -9.31 -3.41
N ALA A 40 -8.96 -8.86 -3.60
CA ALA A 40 -9.27 -7.81 -4.57
C ALA A 40 -8.54 -6.49 -4.29
N VAL A 41 -8.32 -6.12 -3.01
CA VAL A 41 -7.51 -4.94 -2.66
C VAL A 41 -6.06 -5.11 -3.10
N VAL A 42 -5.47 -6.30 -2.95
CA VAL A 42 -4.10 -6.59 -3.37
C VAL A 42 -3.99 -6.58 -4.90
N GLU A 43 -4.89 -7.27 -5.59
CA GLU A 43 -4.92 -7.30 -7.06
C GLU A 43 -5.07 -5.89 -7.63
N ARG A 44 -6.00 -5.10 -7.07
CA ARG A 44 -6.19 -3.72 -7.48
C ARG A 44 -4.94 -2.88 -7.26
N TYR A 45 -4.28 -3.02 -6.11
CA TYR A 45 -3.06 -2.25 -5.81
C TYR A 45 -1.97 -2.48 -6.86
N PHE A 46 -1.63 -3.74 -7.15
CA PHE A 46 -0.58 -4.03 -8.13
C PHE A 46 -1.00 -3.72 -9.57
N SER A 47 -2.27 -3.95 -9.92
CA SER A 47 -2.82 -3.51 -11.21
C SER A 47 -2.75 -2.00 -11.38
N ASP A 48 -3.04 -1.22 -10.33
CA ASP A 48 -2.94 0.24 -10.38
C ASP A 48 -1.47 0.70 -10.52
N LEU A 49 -0.51 -0.01 -9.92
CA LEU A 49 0.92 0.25 -10.15
C LEU A 49 1.36 -0.07 -11.59
N GLN A 50 0.92 -1.20 -12.16
CA GLN A 50 1.18 -1.58 -13.56
C GLN A 50 0.63 -0.54 -14.55
N ASN A 51 -0.59 -0.05 -14.30
CA ASN A 51 -1.28 0.87 -15.21
C ASN A 51 -0.94 2.35 -14.97
N GLY A 52 -0.15 2.66 -13.94
CA GLY A 52 0.21 4.04 -13.58
C GLY A 52 -0.89 4.83 -12.85
N ASN A 53 -1.90 4.15 -12.31
CA ASN A 53 -2.98 4.74 -11.51
C ASN A 53 -2.53 4.94 -10.05
N PHE A 54 -1.44 5.70 -9.84
CA PHE A 54 -0.78 5.77 -8.54
C PHE A 54 -1.64 6.37 -7.42
N GLU A 55 -2.53 7.31 -7.74
CA GLU A 55 -3.46 7.87 -6.76
C GLU A 55 -4.43 6.82 -6.22
N ASP A 56 -4.95 5.95 -7.11
CA ASP A 56 -5.83 4.86 -6.72
C ASP A 56 -5.10 3.83 -5.85
N ALA A 57 -3.89 3.44 -6.24
CA ALA A 57 -3.03 2.53 -5.46
C ALA A 57 -2.77 3.08 -4.05
N VAL A 58 -2.45 4.37 -3.92
CA VAL A 58 -2.23 5.01 -2.62
C VAL A 58 -3.52 5.03 -1.79
N SER A 59 -4.67 5.34 -2.41
CA SER A 59 -5.96 5.48 -1.71
C SER A 59 -6.44 4.20 -1.00
N ILE A 60 -6.11 3.03 -1.55
CA ILE A 60 -6.48 1.71 -1.02
C ILE A 60 -5.41 1.11 -0.11
N SER A 61 -4.34 1.85 0.15
CA SER A 61 -3.26 1.47 1.03
C SER A 61 -3.24 2.32 2.31
N ASP A 62 -2.59 1.79 3.35
CA ASP A 62 -2.10 2.57 4.48
C ASP A 62 -0.57 2.46 4.47
N ASN A 63 0.09 3.58 4.20
CA ASN A 63 1.54 3.68 4.27
C ASN A 63 1.96 4.29 5.61
N HIS A 64 2.60 3.50 6.47
CA HIS A 64 3.09 3.97 7.77
C HIS A 64 4.51 4.56 7.70
N MET A 65 5.15 4.56 6.53
CA MET A 65 6.52 5.05 6.34
C MET A 65 6.58 6.59 6.24
N TYR A 66 5.52 7.20 5.73
CA TYR A 66 5.46 8.64 5.47
C TYR A 66 4.29 9.29 6.23
N LYS A 67 4.45 10.55 6.64
CA LYS A 67 3.43 11.24 7.45
C LYS A 67 2.25 11.76 6.65
N ASP A 68 2.42 11.94 5.35
CA ASP A 68 1.41 12.51 4.47
C ASP A 68 1.27 11.72 3.15
N GLU A 69 0.07 11.84 2.58
CA GLU A 69 -0.34 11.13 1.36
C GLU A 69 0.41 11.64 0.12
N LYS A 70 0.80 12.92 0.08
CA LYS A 70 1.53 13.51 -1.04
C LYS A 70 2.93 12.91 -1.14
N THR A 71 3.65 12.82 -0.02
CA THR A 71 4.95 12.14 0.04
C THR A 71 4.82 10.67 -0.33
N THR A 72 3.76 10.01 0.14
CA THR A 72 3.47 8.61 -0.22
C THR A 72 3.30 8.45 -1.74
N LEU A 73 2.52 9.32 -2.37
CA LEU A 73 2.30 9.33 -3.81
C LEU A 73 3.59 9.61 -4.58
N GLU A 74 4.33 10.66 -4.23
CA GLU A 74 5.59 11.01 -4.90
C GLU A 74 6.61 9.87 -4.83
N ARG A 75 6.70 9.20 -3.67
CA ARG A 75 7.60 8.04 -3.48
C ARG A 75 7.13 6.82 -4.25
N THR A 76 5.82 6.57 -4.30
CA THR A 76 5.24 5.47 -5.09
C THR A 76 5.54 5.67 -6.58
N ILE A 77 5.31 6.89 -7.11
CA ILE A 77 5.62 7.25 -8.50
C ILE A 77 7.12 7.07 -8.76
N LEU A 78 7.97 7.62 -7.90
CA LEU A 78 9.42 7.56 -8.08
C LEU A 78 9.92 6.11 -8.12
N ASN A 79 9.47 5.28 -7.20
CA ASN A 79 9.87 3.87 -7.14
C ASN A 79 9.40 3.12 -8.38
N ASN A 80 8.13 3.27 -8.78
CA ASN A 80 7.57 2.57 -9.95
C ASN A 80 8.08 3.13 -11.29
N THR A 81 8.70 4.31 -11.31
CA THR A 81 9.40 4.84 -12.50
C THR A 81 10.76 4.17 -12.70
N HIS A 82 11.44 3.79 -11.61
CA HIS A 82 12.75 3.12 -11.67
C HIS A 82 12.61 1.61 -11.78
N ASN A 83 11.71 1.02 -10.98
CA ASN A 83 11.42 -0.41 -10.98
C ASN A 83 9.92 -0.57 -11.25
N HIS A 84 9.56 -0.54 -12.53
CA HIS A 84 8.17 -0.64 -12.93
C HIS A 84 7.66 -2.04 -12.66
N VAL A 85 6.53 -2.18 -11.96
CA VAL A 85 5.85 -3.47 -11.81
C VAL A 85 5.34 -3.91 -13.18
N GLU A 86 5.85 -5.05 -13.68
CA GLU A 86 5.46 -5.64 -14.96
C GLU A 86 4.42 -6.74 -14.78
N ASP A 87 4.60 -7.60 -13.77
CA ASP A 87 3.66 -8.69 -13.45
C ASP A 87 3.58 -8.95 -11.94
N PHE A 88 2.51 -9.61 -11.50
CA PHE A 88 2.36 -10.05 -10.13
C PHE A 88 1.50 -11.32 -10.02
N GLU A 89 1.82 -12.14 -9.02
CA GLU A 89 1.12 -13.39 -8.75
C GLU A 89 0.84 -13.53 -7.25
N ILE A 90 -0.42 -13.79 -6.89
CA ILE A 90 -0.78 -14.14 -5.50
C ILE A 90 -0.46 -15.63 -5.28
N ILE A 91 0.53 -15.88 -4.42
CA ILE A 91 1.05 -17.23 -4.16
C ILE A 91 0.27 -17.92 -3.05
N SER A 92 -0.12 -17.17 -2.02
CA SER A 92 -0.87 -17.73 -0.89
C SER A 92 -1.65 -16.66 -0.14
N VAL A 93 -2.70 -17.11 0.55
CA VAL A 93 -3.57 -16.27 1.37
C VAL A 93 -3.80 -16.99 2.70
N ASN A 94 -3.57 -16.28 3.81
CA ASN A 94 -3.91 -16.72 5.15
C ASN A 94 -4.93 -15.76 5.74
N ASP A 95 -6.15 -16.25 5.88
CA ASP A 95 -7.35 -15.54 6.34
C ASP A 95 -7.82 -16.05 7.72
N THR A 96 -6.90 -16.61 8.53
CA THR A 96 -7.20 -17.06 9.90
C THR A 96 -7.82 -15.95 10.74
N ASP A 97 -7.38 -14.71 10.55
CA ASP A 97 -8.06 -13.51 11.06
C ASP A 97 -8.73 -12.76 9.89
N PRO A 98 -10.07 -12.78 9.80
CA PRO A 98 -10.79 -12.09 8.73
C PRO A 98 -10.76 -10.56 8.88
N ARG A 99 -10.13 -9.99 9.91
CA ARG A 99 -9.87 -8.53 10.00
C ARG A 99 -8.46 -8.15 9.58
N SER A 100 -7.54 -9.10 9.43
CA SER A 100 -6.15 -8.87 9.03
C SER A 100 -5.69 -10.06 8.20
N VAL A 101 -6.07 -10.07 6.93
CA VAL A 101 -5.76 -11.14 6.00
C VAL A 101 -4.34 -10.96 5.50
N LYS A 102 -3.55 -12.04 5.49
CA LYS A 102 -2.17 -12.02 5.00
C LYS A 102 -2.13 -12.56 3.58
N VAL A 103 -1.59 -11.80 2.65
CA VAL A 103 -1.51 -12.16 1.23
C VAL A 103 -0.05 -12.15 0.79
N SER A 104 0.46 -13.29 0.33
CA SER A 104 1.81 -13.39 -0.22
C SER A 104 1.78 -13.19 -1.72
N VAL A 105 2.57 -12.23 -2.20
CA VAL A 105 2.61 -11.83 -3.61
C VAL A 105 4.03 -11.94 -4.12
N LYS A 106 4.19 -12.51 -5.31
CA LYS A 106 5.42 -12.49 -6.09
C LYS A 106 5.29 -11.39 -7.14
N VAL A 107 6.30 -10.56 -7.30
CA VAL A 107 6.27 -9.39 -8.19
C VAL A 107 7.44 -9.45 -9.15
N GLU A 108 7.19 -9.12 -10.41
CA GLU A 108 8.22 -8.92 -11.43
C GLU A 108 8.35 -7.42 -11.71
N GLU A 109 9.59 -6.91 -11.62
CA GLU A 109 9.91 -5.51 -11.90
C GLU A 109 10.88 -5.40 -13.08
N SER A 110 10.73 -4.38 -13.91
CA SER A 110 11.44 -4.22 -15.19
C SER A 110 12.98 -4.27 -15.08
N GLU A 111 13.56 -3.66 -14.05
CA GLU A 111 15.03 -3.55 -13.86
C GLU A 111 15.61 -4.62 -12.93
N ILE A 112 14.79 -5.15 -12.02
CA ILE A 112 15.23 -6.06 -10.93
C ILE A 112 14.88 -7.53 -11.25
N GLY A 113 13.87 -7.75 -12.08
CA GLY A 113 13.31 -9.06 -12.40
C GLY A 113 12.39 -9.60 -11.30
N GLU A 114 12.25 -10.93 -11.25
CA GLU A 114 11.36 -11.61 -10.30
C GLU A 114 11.89 -11.54 -8.85
N LEU A 115 11.16 -10.81 -8.01
CA LEU A 115 11.38 -10.71 -6.57
C LEU A 115 10.89 -11.98 -5.84
N PRO A 116 11.54 -12.38 -4.73
CA PRO A 116 10.98 -13.40 -3.84
C PRO A 116 9.60 -12.98 -3.31
N PRO A 117 8.71 -13.92 -2.97
CA PRO A 117 7.39 -13.59 -2.47
C PRO A 117 7.44 -12.74 -1.19
N VAL A 118 6.69 -11.64 -1.19
CA VAL A 118 6.53 -10.74 -0.05
C VAL A 118 5.12 -10.91 0.51
N THR A 119 5.02 -11.07 1.82
CA THR A 119 3.73 -11.10 2.50
C THR A 119 3.30 -9.68 2.84
N TYR A 120 2.07 -9.34 2.49
CA TYR A 120 1.38 -8.09 2.85
C TYR A 120 0.23 -8.39 3.80
N ASP A 121 -0.05 -7.45 4.70
CA ASP A 121 -1.23 -7.51 5.55
C ASP A 121 -2.33 -6.63 4.95
N VAL A 122 -3.56 -7.13 4.92
CA VAL A 122 -4.75 -6.42 4.44
C VAL A 122 -5.70 -6.28 5.61
N ASP A 123 -5.73 -5.09 6.19
CA ASP A 123 -6.47 -4.82 7.43
C ASP A 123 -7.84 -4.22 7.15
N PHE A 124 -8.87 -4.72 7.84
CA PHE A 124 -10.21 -4.13 7.81
C PHE A 124 -10.31 -2.97 8.80
N LYS A 125 -10.37 -1.75 8.28
CA LYS A 125 -10.45 -0.50 9.06
C LYS A 125 -11.57 0.37 8.53
N ASN A 126 -12.40 0.91 9.43
CA ASN A 126 -13.49 1.85 9.10
C ASN A 126 -14.42 1.36 7.97
N GLY A 127 -14.76 0.06 7.98
CA GLY A 127 -15.69 -0.54 7.02
C GLY A 127 -15.07 -0.94 5.67
N LYS A 128 -13.74 -0.84 5.51
CA LYS A 128 -13.04 -1.18 4.27
C LYS A 128 -11.73 -1.90 4.54
N TYR A 129 -11.29 -2.71 3.59
CA TYR A 129 -9.94 -3.26 3.60
C TYR A 129 -8.93 -2.26 3.07
N LYS A 130 -7.74 -2.27 3.67
CA LYS A 130 -6.59 -1.50 3.22
C LYS A 130 -5.31 -2.31 3.29
N LEU A 131 -4.53 -2.22 2.22
CA LEU A 131 -3.21 -2.83 2.14
C LEU A 131 -2.22 -2.09 3.04
N GLN A 132 -1.57 -2.80 3.98
CA GLN A 132 -0.58 -2.21 4.85
C GLN A 132 0.80 -2.24 4.17
N LEU A 133 1.31 -1.06 3.84
CA LEU A 133 2.65 -0.93 3.27
C LEU A 133 3.68 -0.80 4.39
N ARG A 134 4.72 -1.63 4.30
CA ARG A 134 5.87 -1.64 5.22
C ARG A 134 7.16 -1.67 4.42
N THR A 135 8.24 -1.19 5.02
CA THR A 135 9.56 -1.28 4.40
C THR A 135 10.00 -2.73 4.37
N VAL A 136 10.25 -3.21 3.16
CA VAL A 136 10.80 -4.54 2.89
C VAL A 136 12.16 -4.33 2.24
N ILE A 137 13.18 -5.00 2.77
CA ILE A 137 14.52 -5.01 2.20
C ILE A 137 14.73 -6.39 1.59
N ILE A 138 15.10 -6.41 0.31
CA ILE A 138 15.36 -7.64 -0.43
C ILE A 138 16.77 -7.55 -0.99
N ASP A 139 17.61 -8.53 -0.66
CA ASP A 139 18.95 -8.61 -1.21
C ASP A 139 18.92 -9.27 -2.60
N MET A 140 19.04 -8.45 -3.64
CA MET A 140 19.05 -8.92 -5.03
C MET A 140 20.47 -9.05 -5.60
N ASN A 141 21.53 -9.04 -4.78
CA ASN A 141 22.90 -9.29 -5.24
C ASN A 141 23.18 -10.80 -5.36
N PRO A 142 23.38 -11.35 -6.57
CA PRO A 142 23.57 -12.80 -6.76
C PRO A 142 24.84 -13.36 -6.09
N SER A 143 25.81 -12.49 -5.76
CA SER A 143 27.03 -12.90 -5.07
C SER A 143 26.91 -12.87 -3.54
N SER A 144 25.76 -12.41 -3.01
CA SER A 144 25.54 -12.31 -1.58
C SER A 144 25.08 -13.65 -0.98
N PRO A 145 25.54 -14.02 0.23
CA PRO A 145 25.05 -15.21 0.92
C PRO A 145 23.57 -15.14 1.29
N THR A 146 22.98 -13.93 1.31
CA THR A 146 21.58 -13.65 1.64
C THR A 146 20.75 -13.32 0.39
N TYR A 147 21.20 -13.74 -0.80
CA TYR A 147 20.47 -13.50 -2.05
C TYR A 147 19.01 -13.99 -1.98
N LYS A 148 18.07 -13.11 -2.34
CA LYS A 148 16.61 -13.25 -2.23
C LYS A 148 16.05 -13.41 -0.80
N GLU A 149 16.84 -13.11 0.23
CA GLU A 149 16.31 -13.02 1.59
C GLU A 149 15.45 -11.76 1.75
N VAL A 150 14.32 -11.91 2.44
CA VAL A 150 13.34 -10.84 2.68
C VAL A 150 13.38 -10.44 4.14
N GLU A 151 13.81 -9.20 4.41
CA GLU A 151 13.79 -8.62 5.74
C GLU A 151 12.66 -7.60 5.86
N TYR A 152 11.80 -7.80 6.86
CA TYR A 152 10.75 -6.84 7.20
C TYR A 152 11.29 -5.87 8.25
N ASN A 153 11.56 -4.63 7.85
CA ASN A 153 12.08 -3.63 8.77
C ASN A 153 10.98 -3.17 9.73
N LYS A 154 11.10 -3.55 11.00
CA LYS A 154 10.14 -3.22 12.07
C LYS A 154 10.33 -1.83 12.69
N ASN A 155 11.40 -1.11 12.31
CA ASN A 155 11.88 0.08 13.03
C ASN A 155 11.91 1.37 12.19
N VAL A 156 11.07 1.49 11.16
CA VAL A 156 11.02 2.73 10.37
C VAL A 156 10.23 3.78 11.15
N GLN A 157 10.96 4.71 11.78
CA GLN A 157 10.37 5.96 12.23
C GLN A 157 9.86 6.70 11.00
N GLN A 158 8.62 7.22 11.07
CA GLN A 158 8.02 8.00 9.98
C GLN A 158 9.00 9.09 9.52
N VAL A 159 9.36 9.04 8.25
CA VAL A 159 10.27 10.03 7.66
C VAL A 159 9.44 11.25 7.27
N ASP A 160 9.86 12.43 7.75
CA ASP A 160 9.30 13.74 7.40
C ASP A 160 9.55 14.13 5.93
#